data_AF-A0A2U8E2G0-F1
#
_entry.id   AF-A0A2U8E2G0-F1
#
_cell.length_a   1.000
_cell.length_b   1.000
_cell.length_c   1.000
_cell.angle_alpha   90.00
_cell.angle_beta   90.00
_cell.angle_gamma   90.00
#
_symmetry.space_group_name_H-M   'P 1'
#
loop_
_entity.id
_entity.type
_entity.pdbx_description
1 polymer ?
#
loop_
_entity_poly.entity_id
_entity_poly.type
_entity_poly.pdbx_seq_one_letter_code
_entity_poly.pdbx_strand_id
1 'polypeptide(L)'
;MAKAGQKSPTSACARKVDRRVLFKSAQQGRRCRRPQTFGNIVETFSETQHLKALTPYFHTTLHPRRMSPLVFVIFLIVYLLLCACIFVRSTQALPKKRWLRIAWVAGLAFCATAFFAGSAFRETVIAGLPVGHWLRVLGVTWMLTFPYWVVAVVFWEVIRLVNKRRRILSKCVETHRARAKVLALAATVAAVTVVFIFGYWRFSNPVITPLAVKINKPLGGQYAGSGKVLRIAVASDLHLGDIIDRERVRDFVSRINALQPNIILLAGDVIDRSVDALEKQNMGVELEKLHAPLGVFAVLGNHEKYANAKRSLDFLEKHGVRVLYDEAVPLANGAFTLAGRADHSIKSRKTLEEILAGTDRARPIILMDHQPRELARAQAAGVDLQFSGHTHAGQIWPVTWIIRFMYEVPHGYSRKGDFQVYVTSGLGLWGFPARIGSKSEIVDVTVEFAK
;
A
#
# COMPACT_ATOMS: atom_id res chain seq x y z
N MET A 1 -70.11 -37.85 -43.60
CA MET A 1 -69.94 -36.41 -43.92
C MET A 1 -68.56 -35.97 -43.43
N ALA A 2 -67.80 -35.32 -44.31
CA ALA A 2 -66.42 -34.88 -44.11
C ALA A 2 -66.33 -33.75 -43.05
N LYS A 3 -65.21 -33.39 -42.41
CA LYS A 3 -63.80 -33.34 -42.84
C LYS A 3 -62.89 -33.13 -41.60
N ALA A 4 -61.71 -33.76 -41.65
CA ALA A 4 -60.36 -33.33 -41.21
C ALA A 4 -60.16 -32.45 -39.93
N GLY A 5 -59.17 -32.69 -39.07
CA GLY A 5 -58.08 -33.66 -39.15
C GLY A 5 -57.08 -33.53 -37.99
N GLN A 6 -56.33 -34.63 -37.84
CA GLN A 6 -54.93 -34.79 -37.42
C GLN A 6 -54.47 -34.23 -36.07
N LYS A 7 -53.69 -34.94 -35.25
CA LYS A 7 -53.32 -36.37 -35.07
C LYS A 7 -52.49 -36.36 -33.78
N SER A 8 -52.85 -37.16 -32.79
CA SER A 8 -52.03 -37.56 -31.65
C SER A 8 -51.48 -38.99 -31.95
N PRO A 9 -50.86 -39.78 -31.04
CA PRO A 9 -50.24 -39.53 -29.72
C PRO A 9 -48.93 -40.35 -29.47
N THR A 10 -48.32 -40.11 -28.29
CA THR A 10 -47.65 -41.03 -27.33
C THR A 10 -46.81 -42.27 -27.74
N SER A 11 -45.60 -42.28 -27.16
CA SER A 11 -44.93 -43.34 -26.35
C SER A 11 -44.42 -44.69 -26.92
N ALA A 12 -43.20 -45.00 -26.47
CA ALA A 12 -42.65 -46.31 -26.02
C ALA A 12 -41.72 -47.13 -26.96
N CYS A 13 -40.43 -47.13 -26.56
CA CYS A 13 -39.53 -48.26 -26.29
C CYS A 13 -39.11 -49.25 -27.42
N ALA A 14 -37.81 -49.25 -27.78
CA ALA A 14 -37.05 -50.47 -28.12
C ALA A 14 -35.53 -50.23 -28.13
N ARG A 15 -34.78 -51.20 -27.58
CA ARG A 15 -33.31 -51.26 -27.44
C ARG A 15 -32.58 -51.43 -28.78
N LYS A 16 -31.35 -50.91 -28.90
CA LYS A 16 -30.18 -51.65 -29.46
C LYS A 16 -28.84 -50.87 -29.31
N VAL A 17 -27.86 -51.58 -28.73
CA VAL A 17 -26.41 -51.64 -29.06
C VAL A 17 -25.50 -50.42 -28.80
N ASP A 18 -24.76 -50.53 -27.69
CA ASP A 18 -23.30 -50.45 -27.53
C ASP A 18 -22.47 -49.59 -28.53
N ARG A 19 -21.87 -48.49 -28.05
CA ARG A 19 -20.43 -48.38 -27.75
C ARG A 19 -19.98 -46.93 -27.55
N ARG A 20 -19.17 -46.74 -26.50
CA ARG A 20 -18.20 -45.68 -26.19
C ARG A 20 -18.59 -44.60 -25.17
N VAL A 21 -18.15 -44.91 -23.95
CA VAL A 21 -17.33 -44.10 -23.02
C VAL A 21 -17.89 -42.74 -22.61
N LEU A 22 -18.38 -42.66 -21.36
CA LEU A 22 -17.88 -41.76 -20.31
C LEU A 22 -18.65 -42.01 -18.99
N PHE A 23 -17.94 -41.84 -17.87
CA PHE A 23 -18.36 -41.90 -16.45
C PHE A 23 -18.41 -43.25 -15.71
N LYS A 24 -17.38 -43.45 -14.88
CA LYS A 24 -17.46 -43.83 -13.45
C LYS A 24 -16.17 -43.32 -12.79
N SER A 25 -16.24 -42.32 -11.93
CA SER A 25 -16.67 -42.33 -10.52
C SER A 25 -15.44 -42.27 -9.60
N ALA A 26 -15.43 -41.22 -8.79
CA ALA A 26 -14.83 -41.10 -7.47
C ALA A 26 -13.97 -42.27 -6.97
N GLN A 27 -12.69 -41.98 -6.69
CA GLN A 27 -12.10 -42.35 -5.41
C GLN A 27 -10.96 -41.40 -5.03
N GLN A 28 -11.12 -40.87 -3.82
CA GLN A 28 -10.14 -40.37 -2.87
C GLN A 28 -8.67 -40.29 -3.31
N GLY A 29 -8.13 -39.07 -3.21
CA GLY A 29 -6.69 -38.83 -3.13
C GLY A 29 -6.44 -37.48 -2.49
N ARG A 30 -6.23 -37.46 -1.17
CA ARG A 30 -5.67 -36.30 -0.45
C ARG A 30 -4.38 -35.88 -1.17
N ARG A 31 -4.38 -34.74 -1.85
CA ARG A 31 -3.14 -34.07 -2.27
C ARG A 31 -2.86 -32.94 -1.31
N CYS A 32 -1.87 -33.18 -0.46
CA CYS A 32 -1.17 -32.15 0.31
C CYS A 32 -0.84 -30.96 -0.61
N ARG A 33 -1.29 -29.76 -0.22
CA ARG A 33 -0.79 -28.51 -0.79
C ARG A 33 0.71 -28.48 -0.54
N ARG A 34 1.52 -28.56 -1.60
CA ARG A 34 2.94 -28.24 -1.52
C ARG A 34 3.07 -26.77 -1.07
N PRO A 35 3.96 -26.44 -0.12
CA PRO A 35 4.31 -25.05 0.12
C PRO A 35 4.96 -24.50 -1.15
N GLN A 36 4.49 -23.36 -1.64
CA GLN A 36 5.18 -22.61 -2.68
C GLN A 36 6.50 -22.10 -2.07
N THR A 37 7.58 -22.86 -2.28
CA THR A 37 8.94 -22.54 -1.84
C THR A 37 9.57 -21.53 -2.79
N PHE A 38 10.06 -20.41 -2.24
CA PHE A 38 11.27 -19.58 -2.52
C PHE A 38 11.87 -19.40 -3.94
N GLY A 39 11.44 -20.11 -4.98
CA GLY A 39 12.01 -20.04 -6.34
C GLY A 39 11.58 -18.83 -7.17
N ASN A 40 10.40 -18.25 -6.87
CA ASN A 40 9.85 -17.15 -7.67
C ASN A 40 10.40 -15.76 -7.29
N ILE A 41 11.27 -15.65 -6.27
CA ILE A 41 11.80 -14.35 -5.82
C ILE A 41 12.83 -13.78 -6.82
N VAL A 42 13.46 -14.62 -7.64
CA VAL A 42 14.46 -14.17 -8.63
C VAL A 42 13.84 -13.95 -10.02
N GLU A 43 12.85 -14.76 -10.43
CA GLU A 43 12.17 -14.58 -11.72
C GLU A 43 11.25 -13.36 -11.77
N THR A 44 10.69 -12.92 -10.65
CA THR A 44 9.84 -11.70 -10.59
C THR A 44 10.62 -10.38 -10.73
N PHE A 45 11.95 -10.40 -10.71
CA PHE A 45 12.77 -9.22 -11.03
C PHE A 45 13.08 -9.08 -12.54
N SER A 46 12.67 -10.04 -13.37
CA SER A 46 13.03 -10.12 -14.78
C SER A 46 12.08 -9.38 -15.74
N GLU A 47 10.94 -8.89 -15.29
CA GLU A 47 10.03 -8.13 -16.16
C GLU A 47 10.39 -6.64 -16.14
N THR A 48 10.95 -6.19 -17.26
CA THR A 48 11.35 -4.80 -17.54
C THR A 48 10.24 -3.75 -17.39
N GLN A 49 8.98 -4.15 -17.14
CA GLN A 49 7.85 -3.24 -16.89
C GLN A 49 7.71 -2.85 -15.40
N HIS A 50 7.82 -3.78 -14.45
CA HIS A 50 7.68 -3.49 -13.01
C HIS A 50 8.80 -2.61 -12.43
N LEU A 51 10.01 -2.70 -12.98
CA LEU A 51 11.16 -1.89 -12.53
C LEU A 51 11.13 -0.47 -13.08
N LYS A 52 10.64 -0.24 -14.32
CA LYS A 52 10.47 1.11 -14.90
C LYS A 52 9.53 1.96 -14.07
N ALA A 53 8.54 1.31 -13.47
CA ALA A 53 7.54 1.92 -12.64
C ALA A 53 8.14 2.55 -11.36
N LEU A 54 9.19 2.01 -10.73
CA LEU A 54 9.78 2.54 -9.47
C LEU A 54 10.32 3.99 -9.53
N THR A 55 10.48 4.51 -10.74
CA THR A 55 11.24 5.73 -11.01
C THR A 55 10.58 7.05 -10.56
N PRO A 56 9.27 7.26 -10.70
CA PRO A 56 8.65 8.52 -10.32
C PRO A 56 8.52 8.70 -8.80
N TYR A 57 8.61 7.63 -8.02
CA TYR A 57 7.97 7.56 -6.70
C TYR A 57 8.62 8.34 -5.55
N PHE A 58 9.89 8.73 -5.60
CA PHE A 58 10.57 9.42 -4.48
C PHE A 58 10.44 10.96 -4.48
N HIS A 59 9.60 11.52 -5.36
CA HIS A 59 9.60 12.95 -5.67
C HIS A 59 8.84 13.87 -4.71
N THR A 60 8.13 13.37 -3.70
CA THR A 60 7.26 14.23 -2.87
C THR A 60 7.92 14.79 -1.60
N THR A 61 9.01 14.22 -1.08
CA THR A 61 9.61 14.65 0.21
C THR A 61 11.05 15.18 0.14
N LEU A 62 11.87 14.83 -0.85
CA LEU A 62 13.29 15.23 -0.92
C LEU A 62 13.61 16.26 -2.03
N HIS A 63 12.59 16.87 -2.65
CA HIS A 63 12.84 17.83 -3.73
C HIS A 63 13.42 19.14 -3.18
N PRO A 64 14.58 19.62 -3.68
CA PRO A 64 15.24 20.85 -3.19
C PRO A 64 14.41 22.13 -3.34
N ARG A 65 13.26 22.10 -4.02
CA ARG A 65 12.36 23.26 -4.18
C ARG A 65 11.34 23.41 -3.04
N ARG A 66 11.24 22.45 -2.11
CA ARG A 66 10.31 22.51 -0.96
C ARG A 66 11.00 22.58 0.41
N MET A 67 12.30 22.31 0.48
CA MET A 67 13.10 22.50 1.70
C MET A 67 13.82 23.84 1.63
N SER A 68 14.00 24.52 2.77
CA SER A 68 14.88 25.68 2.80
C SER A 68 16.30 25.26 2.38
N PRO A 69 17.06 26.11 1.66
CA PRO A 69 18.42 25.78 1.23
C PRO A 69 19.31 25.31 2.39
N LEU A 70 19.13 25.90 3.56
CA LEU A 70 19.84 25.52 4.79
C LEU A 70 19.55 24.08 5.21
N VAL A 71 18.27 23.68 5.27
CA VAL A 71 17.88 22.32 5.66
C VAL A 71 18.41 21.29 4.66
N PHE A 72 18.39 21.61 3.36
CA PHE A 72 18.96 20.74 2.34
C PHE A 72 20.48 20.56 2.49
N VAL A 73 21.21 21.65 2.76
CA VAL A 73 22.66 21.59 3.00
C VAL A 73 22.97 20.76 4.25
N ILE A 74 22.24 20.96 5.35
CA ILE A 74 22.41 20.15 6.57
C ILE A 74 22.16 18.66 6.28
N PHE A 75 21.06 18.34 5.59
CA PHE A 75 20.76 16.97 5.18
C PHE A 75 21.91 16.36 4.37
N LEU A 76 22.43 17.10 3.39
CA LEU A 76 23.52 16.62 2.54
C LEU A 76 24.80 16.37 3.33
N ILE A 77 25.17 17.28 4.24
CA ILE A 77 26.35 17.10 5.12
C ILE A 77 26.19 15.84 5.96
N VAL A 78 25.05 15.68 6.64
CA VAL A 78 24.78 14.50 7.47
C VAL A 78 24.82 13.21 6.64
N TYR A 79 24.19 13.23 5.47
CA TYR A 79 24.19 12.11 4.54
C TYR A 79 25.61 11.71 4.10
N LEU A 80 26.45 12.68 3.71
CA LEU A 80 27.82 12.44 3.29
C LEU A 80 28.70 11.91 4.43
N LEU A 81 28.55 12.43 5.66
CA LEU A 81 29.27 11.94 6.84
C LEU A 81 28.91 10.48 7.16
N LEU A 82 27.63 10.14 7.09
CA LEU A 82 27.15 8.77 7.30
C LEU A 82 27.62 7.83 6.18
N CYS A 83 27.62 8.27 4.92
CA CYS A 83 28.21 7.52 3.81
C CYS A 83 29.70 7.28 4.05
N ALA A 84 30.47 8.32 4.41
CA ALA A 84 31.88 8.18 4.74
C ALA A 84 32.12 7.17 5.86
N CYS A 85 31.27 7.18 6.90
CA CYS A 85 31.31 6.18 7.96
C CYS A 85 31.10 4.76 7.41
N ILE A 86 30.03 4.52 6.64
CA ILE A 86 29.77 3.22 6.01
C ILE A 86 30.95 2.79 5.13
N PHE A 87 31.52 3.70 4.34
CA PHE A 87 32.60 3.40 3.39
C PHE A 87 33.86 2.99 4.15
N VAL A 88 34.25 3.77 5.17
CA VAL A 88 35.42 3.48 6.00
C VAL A 88 35.27 2.14 6.72
N ARG A 89 34.11 1.90 7.36
CA ARG A 89 33.89 0.68 8.16
C ARG A 89 33.79 -0.57 7.30
N SER A 90 33.05 -0.53 6.19
CA SER A 90 32.96 -1.65 5.25
C SER A 90 34.31 -1.93 4.57
N THR A 91 35.08 -0.91 4.18
CA THR A 91 36.42 -1.10 3.60
C THR A 91 37.41 -1.70 4.60
N GLN A 92 37.32 -1.34 5.88
CA GLN A 92 38.13 -1.94 6.95
C GLN A 92 37.82 -3.42 7.19
N ALA A 93 36.66 -3.89 6.74
CA ALA A 93 36.27 -5.29 6.82
C ALA A 93 36.80 -6.13 5.67
N LEU A 94 37.18 -5.52 4.53
CA LEU A 94 37.72 -6.21 3.38
C LEU A 94 39.21 -6.59 3.53
N PRO A 95 39.65 -7.65 2.83
CA PRO A 95 41.08 -7.98 2.69
C PRO A 95 41.93 -6.77 2.28
N LYS A 96 43.23 -6.77 2.64
CA LYS A 96 44.16 -5.67 2.32
C LYS A 96 44.51 -5.54 0.82
N LYS A 97 43.81 -6.24 -0.07
CA LYS A 97 43.99 -6.14 -1.53
C LYS A 97 43.52 -4.77 -2.02
N ARG A 98 44.45 -3.96 -2.55
CA ARG A 98 44.20 -2.55 -2.93
C ARG A 98 43.07 -2.42 -3.95
N TRP A 99 43.09 -3.21 -5.03
CA TRP A 99 42.06 -3.17 -6.08
C TRP A 99 40.66 -3.46 -5.55
N LEU A 100 40.52 -4.43 -4.63
CA LEU A 100 39.23 -4.81 -4.06
C LEU A 100 38.63 -3.67 -3.23
N ARG A 101 39.47 -2.99 -2.44
CA ARG A 101 39.04 -1.83 -1.64
C ARG A 101 38.65 -0.64 -2.52
N ILE A 102 39.42 -0.38 -3.58
CA ILE A 102 39.11 0.68 -4.55
C ILE A 102 37.77 0.37 -5.24
N ALA A 103 37.60 -0.84 -5.77
CA ALA A 103 36.37 -1.26 -6.44
C ALA A 103 35.15 -1.17 -5.50
N TRP A 104 35.29 -1.57 -4.24
CA TRP A 104 34.23 -1.48 -3.25
C TRP A 104 33.82 -0.04 -2.94
N VAL A 105 34.79 0.84 -2.65
CA VAL A 105 34.52 2.25 -2.38
C VAL A 105 33.93 2.93 -3.61
N ALA A 106 34.45 2.65 -4.80
CA ALA A 106 33.91 3.18 -6.05
C ALA A 106 32.46 2.73 -6.28
N GLY A 107 32.14 1.46 -6.03
CA GLY A 107 30.77 0.94 -6.14
C GLY A 107 29.81 1.60 -5.15
N LEU A 108 30.22 1.76 -3.88
CA LEU A 108 29.40 2.46 -2.88
C LEU A 108 29.23 3.94 -3.21
N ALA A 109 30.29 4.63 -3.66
CA ALA A 109 30.22 6.02 -4.09
C ALA A 109 29.31 6.18 -5.31
N PHE A 110 29.37 5.25 -6.25
CA PHE A 110 28.46 5.21 -7.40
C PHE A 110 27.01 5.07 -6.94
N CYS A 111 26.68 4.10 -6.08
CA CYS A 111 25.32 3.95 -5.53
C CYS A 111 24.86 5.20 -4.76
N ALA A 112 25.74 5.80 -3.96
CA ALA A 112 25.45 6.98 -3.15
C ALA A 112 25.18 8.24 -3.97
N THR A 113 25.79 8.35 -5.15
CA THR A 113 25.63 9.49 -6.07
C THR A 113 24.58 9.22 -7.14
N ALA A 114 24.30 7.96 -7.47
CA ALA A 114 23.34 7.54 -8.49
C ALA A 114 21.92 8.06 -8.21
N PHE A 115 21.53 8.23 -6.94
CA PHE A 115 20.24 8.83 -6.58
C PHE A 115 20.14 10.30 -7.06
N PHE A 116 21.18 11.10 -6.78
CA PHE A 116 21.21 12.50 -7.17
C PHE A 116 21.37 12.66 -8.68
N ALA A 117 22.23 11.85 -9.30
CA ALA A 117 22.39 11.81 -10.75
C ALA A 117 21.06 11.43 -11.44
N GLY A 118 20.42 10.34 -11.00
CA GLY A 118 19.14 9.88 -11.54
C GLY A 118 18.01 10.90 -11.36
N SER A 119 18.05 11.71 -10.31
CA SER A 119 17.11 12.81 -10.08
C SER A 119 17.39 14.03 -10.97
N ALA A 120 18.67 14.37 -11.19
CA ALA A 120 19.08 15.51 -12.02
C ALA A 120 18.85 15.28 -13.52
N PHE A 121 18.96 14.03 -13.99
CA PHE A 121 18.78 13.66 -15.40
C PHE A 121 17.35 13.24 -15.78
N ARG A 122 16.36 13.50 -14.92
CA ARG A 122 14.98 13.01 -15.13
C ARG A 122 14.29 13.58 -16.38
N GLU A 123 14.62 14.80 -16.77
CA GLU A 123 14.05 15.49 -17.94
C GLU A 123 14.98 15.54 -19.15
N THR A 124 16.13 14.86 -19.09
CA THR A 124 17.07 14.81 -20.21
C THR A 124 16.86 13.56 -21.06
N VAL A 125 17.35 13.57 -22.29
CA VAL A 125 17.31 12.43 -23.24
C VAL A 125 17.88 11.14 -22.61
N ILE A 126 18.79 11.27 -21.64
CA ILE A 126 19.40 10.17 -20.88
C ILE A 126 18.37 9.38 -20.05
N ALA A 127 17.25 10.01 -19.65
CA ALA A 127 16.17 9.36 -18.90
C ALA A 127 15.49 8.20 -19.67
N GLY A 128 15.51 8.28 -21.00
CA GLY A 128 14.96 7.25 -21.89
C GLY A 128 15.92 6.08 -22.17
N LEU A 129 17.21 6.23 -21.82
CA LEU A 129 18.22 5.20 -22.05
C LEU A 129 18.22 4.14 -20.93
N PRO A 130 18.61 2.88 -21.22
CA PRO A 130 18.76 1.83 -20.22
C PRO A 130 19.68 2.23 -19.04
N VAL A 131 20.72 3.02 -19.31
CA VAL A 131 21.66 3.50 -18.29
C VAL A 131 20.96 4.42 -17.27
N GLY A 132 20.12 5.35 -17.73
CA GLY A 132 19.35 6.23 -16.85
C GLY A 132 18.37 5.45 -15.96
N HIS A 133 17.81 4.35 -16.48
CA HIS A 133 16.99 3.43 -15.68
C HIS A 133 17.79 2.76 -14.54
N TRP A 134 18.91 2.11 -14.85
CA TRP A 134 19.72 1.43 -13.84
C TRP A 134 20.29 2.38 -12.78
N LEU A 135 20.69 3.60 -13.17
CA LEU A 135 21.10 4.64 -12.22
C LEU A 135 20.01 4.95 -11.18
N ARG A 136 18.76 5.06 -11.64
CA ARG A 136 17.62 5.35 -10.75
C ARG A 136 17.31 4.17 -9.84
N VAL A 137 17.30 2.94 -10.37
CA VAL A 137 17.09 1.71 -9.56
C VAL A 137 18.15 1.59 -8.47
N LEU A 138 19.43 1.76 -8.82
CA LEU A 138 20.53 1.67 -7.85
C LEU A 138 20.48 2.80 -6.82
N GLY A 139 20.21 4.03 -7.26
CA GLY A 139 20.07 5.18 -6.39
C GLY A 139 18.92 5.03 -5.39
N VAL A 140 17.75 4.60 -5.84
CA VAL A 140 16.59 4.32 -4.99
C VAL A 140 16.88 3.20 -4.01
N THR A 141 17.45 2.09 -4.49
CA THR A 141 17.81 0.96 -3.64
C THR A 141 18.81 1.37 -2.56
N TRP A 142 19.79 2.21 -2.90
CA TRP A 142 20.73 2.76 -1.94
C TRP A 142 20.02 3.65 -0.91
N MET A 143 19.17 4.60 -1.32
CA MET A 143 18.42 5.46 -0.38
C MET A 143 17.57 4.66 0.61
N LEU A 144 16.98 3.57 0.16
CA LEU A 144 16.13 2.73 1.00
C LEU A 144 16.93 1.86 1.96
N THR A 145 18.02 1.26 1.49
CA THR A 145 18.85 0.39 2.32
C THR A 145 19.80 1.18 3.23
N PHE A 146 20.08 2.45 2.91
CA PHE A 146 21.03 3.31 3.63
C PHE A 146 20.76 3.41 5.14
N PRO A 147 19.53 3.65 5.64
CA PRO A 147 19.27 3.66 7.09
C PRO A 147 19.65 2.34 7.78
N TYR A 148 19.48 1.21 7.10
CA TYR A 148 19.83 -0.11 7.63
C TYR A 148 21.35 -0.33 7.69
N TRP A 149 22.09 0.20 6.71
CA TRP A 149 23.55 0.25 6.76
C TRP A 149 24.07 1.11 7.91
N VAL A 150 23.44 2.25 8.18
CA VAL A 150 23.78 3.10 9.33
C VAL A 150 23.55 2.34 10.64
N VAL A 151 22.40 1.69 10.81
CA VAL A 151 22.11 0.86 12.00
C VAL A 151 23.13 -0.26 12.16
N ALA A 152 23.47 -0.95 11.07
CA ALA A 152 24.46 -2.02 11.11
C ALA A 152 25.84 -1.51 11.56
N VAL A 153 26.29 -0.35 11.04
CA VAL A 153 27.54 0.27 11.48
C VAL A 153 27.49 0.60 12.98
N VAL A 154 26.41 1.21 13.45
CA VAL A 154 26.24 1.52 14.89
C VAL A 154 26.27 0.24 15.73
N PHE A 155 25.54 -0.81 15.31
CA PHE A 155 25.52 -2.10 15.98
C PHE A 155 26.92 -2.71 16.12
N TRP A 156 27.69 -2.76 15.03
CA TRP A 156 29.05 -3.30 15.06
C TRP A 156 30.01 -2.42 15.88
N GLU A 157 29.82 -1.10 15.90
CA GLU A 157 30.59 -0.21 16.75
C GLU A 157 30.33 -0.43 18.24
N VAL A 158 29.07 -0.64 18.62
CA VAL A 158 28.72 -0.99 20.00
C VAL A 158 29.39 -2.30 20.39
N ILE A 159 29.30 -3.35 19.56
CA ILE A 159 29.99 -4.64 19.82
C ILE A 159 31.49 -4.43 19.98
N ARG A 160 32.12 -3.64 19.10
CA ARG A 160 33.55 -3.35 19.15
C ARG A 160 33.95 -2.65 20.46
N LEU A 161 33.17 -1.66 20.89
CA LEU A 161 33.42 -0.89 22.11
C LEU A 161 33.20 -1.73 23.37
N VAL A 162 32.11 -2.51 23.41
CA VAL A 162 31.83 -3.45 24.50
C VAL A 162 32.93 -4.50 24.60
N ASN A 163 33.37 -5.08 23.47
CA ASN A 163 34.48 -6.03 23.48
C ASN A 163 35.78 -5.42 23.99
N LYS A 164 36.08 -4.16 23.65
CA LYS A 164 37.27 -3.46 24.17
C LYS A 164 37.27 -3.38 25.70
N ARG A 165 36.09 -3.19 26.31
CA ARG A 165 35.94 -3.03 27.78
C ARG A 165 35.75 -4.35 28.53
N ARG A 166 35.05 -5.32 27.92
CA ARG A 166 34.56 -6.52 28.59
C ARG A 166 35.12 -7.83 28.04
N ARG A 167 35.85 -7.79 26.92
CA ARG A 167 36.42 -8.98 26.23
C ARG A 167 35.40 -10.11 26.03
N ILE A 168 34.22 -9.75 25.54
CA ILE A 168 33.09 -10.66 25.32
C ILE A 168 33.28 -11.62 24.13
N LEU A 169 34.14 -11.26 23.17
CA LEU A 169 34.42 -12.09 22.00
C LEU A 169 35.41 -13.19 22.37
N SER A 170 35.20 -14.39 21.82
CA SER A 170 36.09 -15.51 22.08
C SER A 170 37.49 -15.26 21.50
N LYS A 171 38.51 -15.87 22.12
CA LYS A 171 39.91 -15.81 21.63
C LYS A 171 40.00 -16.23 20.15
N CYS A 172 39.19 -17.19 19.69
CA CYS A 172 39.15 -17.61 18.28
C CYS A 172 38.79 -16.48 17.32
N VAL A 173 37.80 -15.64 17.69
CA VAL A 173 37.39 -14.46 16.89
C VAL A 173 38.49 -13.41 16.87
N GLU A 174 39.20 -13.23 17.99
CA GLU A 174 40.31 -12.28 18.08
C GLU A 174 41.53 -12.76 17.26
N THR A 175 41.86 -14.04 17.31
CA THR A 175 42.92 -14.66 16.48
C THR A 175 42.60 -14.56 14.99
N HIS A 176 41.33 -14.76 14.60
CA HIS A 176 40.90 -14.74 13.20
C HIS A 176 40.18 -13.44 12.81
N ARG A 177 40.60 -12.30 13.38
CA ARG A 177 39.90 -11.01 13.25
C ARG A 177 39.62 -10.58 11.81
N ALA A 178 40.54 -10.85 10.87
CA ALA A 178 40.34 -10.51 9.47
C ALA A 178 39.15 -11.29 8.85
N ARG A 179 39.06 -12.60 9.12
CA ARG A 179 37.94 -13.44 8.67
C ARG A 179 36.63 -13.03 9.36
N ALA A 180 36.68 -12.78 10.67
CA ALA A 180 35.52 -12.34 11.44
C ALA A 180 34.92 -11.04 10.89
N LYS A 181 35.75 -10.08 10.47
CA LYS A 181 35.27 -8.85 9.84
C LYS A 181 34.59 -9.07 8.48
N VAL A 182 35.17 -9.91 7.62
CA VAL A 182 34.56 -10.27 6.33
C VAL A 182 33.21 -10.95 6.55
N LEU A 183 33.15 -11.89 7.50
CA LEU A 183 31.91 -12.57 7.88
C LEU A 183 30.87 -11.59 8.45
N ALA A 184 31.29 -10.62 9.26
CA ALA A 184 30.41 -9.57 9.78
C ALA A 184 29.83 -8.68 8.66
N LEU A 185 30.65 -8.32 7.67
CA LEU A 185 30.19 -7.59 6.48
C LEU A 185 29.21 -8.44 5.65
N ALA A 186 29.55 -9.70 5.40
CA ALA A 186 28.69 -10.62 4.66
C ALA A 186 27.34 -10.84 5.39
N ALA A 187 27.37 -11.02 6.71
CA ALA A 187 26.18 -11.12 7.55
C ALA A 187 25.35 -9.84 7.52
N THR A 188 25.98 -8.66 7.46
CA THR A 188 25.28 -7.37 7.33
C THR A 188 24.57 -7.26 6.00
N VAL A 189 25.24 -7.58 4.89
CA VAL A 189 24.63 -7.61 3.55
C VAL A 189 23.45 -8.57 3.55
N ALA A 190 23.64 -9.80 4.04
CA ALA A 190 22.58 -10.81 4.12
C ALA A 190 21.39 -10.33 4.96
N ALA A 191 21.64 -9.72 6.13
CA ALA A 191 20.57 -9.21 7.00
C ALA A 191 19.77 -8.09 6.33
N VAL A 192 20.43 -7.12 5.68
CA VAL A 192 19.75 -6.05 4.93
C VAL A 192 18.93 -6.66 3.79
N THR A 193 19.48 -7.60 3.02
CA THR A 193 18.76 -8.29 1.96
C THR A 193 17.52 -9.02 2.49
N VAL A 194 17.65 -9.77 3.59
CA VAL A 194 16.52 -10.50 4.21
C VAL A 194 15.42 -9.55 4.67
N VAL A 195 15.77 -8.41 5.26
CA VAL A 195 14.78 -7.39 5.68
C VAL A 195 13.96 -6.89 4.49
N PHE A 196 14.60 -6.67 3.35
CA PHE A 196 13.91 -6.20 2.13
C PHE A 196 13.10 -7.30 1.45
N ILE A 197 13.58 -8.54 1.42
CA ILE A 197 12.80 -9.70 0.95
C ILE A 197 11.55 -9.87 1.82
N PHE A 198 11.71 -9.80 3.14
CA PHE A 198 10.58 -9.86 4.07
C PHE A 198 9.63 -8.69 3.87
N GLY A 199 10.16 -7.48 3.66
CA GLY A 199 9.35 -6.30 3.35
C GLY A 199 8.54 -6.45 2.07
N TYR A 200 9.12 -7.00 1.01
CA TYR A 200 8.41 -7.32 -0.24
C TYR A 200 7.33 -8.38 -0.02
N TRP A 201 7.64 -9.43 0.74
CA TRP A 201 6.66 -10.45 1.11
C TRP A 201 5.48 -9.84 1.89
N ARG A 202 5.74 -8.92 2.83
CA ARG A 202 4.70 -8.20 3.60
C ARG A 202 3.80 -7.34 2.71
N PHE A 203 4.37 -6.69 1.70
CA PHE A 203 3.60 -5.94 0.72
C PHE A 203 2.74 -6.88 -0.15
N SER A 204 3.32 -7.99 -0.62
CA SER A 204 2.64 -8.95 -1.50
C SER A 204 1.58 -9.80 -0.80
N ASN A 205 1.50 -9.75 0.54
CA ASN A 205 0.51 -10.47 1.34
C ASN A 205 -0.30 -9.50 2.21
N PRO A 206 -1.27 -8.77 1.63
CA PRO A 206 -2.16 -7.92 2.40
C PRO A 206 -2.90 -8.69 3.49
N VAL A 207 -3.03 -8.06 4.67
CA VAL A 207 -3.75 -8.62 5.80
C VAL A 207 -5.15 -8.03 5.92
N ILE A 208 -6.11 -8.84 6.39
CA ILE A 208 -7.41 -8.33 6.79
C ILE A 208 -7.32 -7.89 8.25
N THR A 209 -7.62 -6.62 8.52
CA THR A 209 -7.63 -6.07 9.88
C THR A 209 -9.07 -5.92 10.36
N PRO A 210 -9.55 -6.76 11.29
CA PRO A 210 -10.90 -6.61 11.82
C PRO A 210 -10.99 -5.39 12.74
N LEU A 211 -12.10 -4.66 12.66
CA LEU A 211 -12.40 -3.53 13.52
C LEU A 211 -13.88 -3.58 13.94
N ALA A 212 -14.15 -3.65 15.24
CA ALA A 212 -15.49 -3.52 15.78
C ALA A 212 -15.69 -2.10 16.33
N VAL A 213 -16.74 -1.41 15.87
CA VAL A 213 -17.06 -0.03 16.25
C VAL A 213 -18.50 0.03 16.73
N LYS A 214 -18.74 0.86 17.76
CA LYS A 214 -20.08 1.18 18.24
C LYS A 214 -20.36 2.66 18.01
N ILE A 215 -21.45 2.99 17.33
CA ILE A 215 -21.92 4.36 17.15
C ILE A 215 -23.14 4.57 18.04
N ASN A 216 -23.06 5.57 18.93
CA ASN A 216 -24.08 5.90 19.92
C ASN A 216 -25.25 6.70 19.34
N LYS A 217 -25.60 6.45 18.07
CA LYS A 217 -26.74 7.06 17.38
C LYS A 217 -27.56 5.97 16.70
N PRO A 218 -28.90 6.03 16.77
CA PRO A 218 -29.76 5.06 16.11
C PRO A 218 -29.83 5.32 14.61
N LEU A 219 -29.93 4.25 13.83
CA LEU A 219 -30.21 4.35 12.40
C LEU A 219 -31.53 5.09 12.13
N GLY A 220 -31.63 5.75 10.99
CA GLY A 220 -32.83 6.45 10.53
C GLY A 220 -33.77 5.57 9.70
N GLY A 221 -34.92 6.15 9.33
CA GLY A 221 -35.91 5.54 8.44
C GLY A 221 -36.40 4.18 8.94
N GLN A 222 -36.56 3.24 8.01
CA GLN A 222 -37.05 1.88 8.27
C GLN A 222 -36.10 1.00 9.13
N TYR A 223 -34.91 1.50 9.49
CA TYR A 223 -33.93 0.78 10.29
C TYR A 223 -33.77 1.33 11.71
N ALA A 224 -34.53 2.36 12.08
CA ALA A 224 -34.59 2.85 13.47
C ALA A 224 -35.00 1.72 14.44
N GLY A 225 -34.39 1.63 15.62
CA GLY A 225 -34.70 0.55 16.57
C GLY A 225 -34.11 -0.82 16.23
N SER A 226 -33.59 -1.02 15.01
CA SER A 226 -33.35 -2.38 14.49
C SER A 226 -32.13 -3.09 15.09
N GLY A 227 -31.16 -2.34 15.65
CA GLY A 227 -29.89 -2.90 16.09
C GLY A 227 -29.10 -3.60 14.98
N LYS A 228 -29.38 -3.28 13.70
CA LYS A 228 -28.67 -3.86 12.55
C LYS A 228 -27.19 -3.53 12.61
N VAL A 229 -26.39 -4.45 12.09
CA VAL A 229 -24.95 -4.31 11.96
C VAL A 229 -24.61 -3.93 10.52
N LEU A 230 -23.74 -2.94 10.35
CA LEU A 230 -23.19 -2.54 9.05
C LEU A 230 -21.77 -3.11 8.89
N ARG A 231 -21.55 -3.89 7.84
CA ARG A 231 -20.21 -4.39 7.46
C ARG A 231 -19.61 -3.52 6.36
N ILE A 232 -18.45 -2.96 6.62
CA ILE A 232 -17.75 -2.03 5.73
C ILE A 232 -16.38 -2.63 5.40
N ALA A 233 -16.07 -2.78 4.11
CA ALA A 233 -14.68 -3.00 3.69
C ALA A 233 -14.04 -1.65 3.39
N VAL A 234 -12.96 -1.33 4.09
CA VAL A 234 -12.22 -0.07 3.89
C VAL A 234 -10.84 -0.37 3.31
N ALA A 235 -10.50 0.32 2.23
CA ALA A 235 -9.16 0.33 1.65
C ALA A 235 -8.78 1.76 1.26
N SER A 236 -7.49 2.04 1.15
CA SER A 236 -6.94 3.33 0.68
C SER A 236 -5.54 3.10 0.14
N ASP A 237 -4.97 4.11 -0.51
CA ASP A 237 -3.60 4.09 -1.00
C ASP A 237 -3.33 2.84 -1.86
N LEU A 238 -4.25 2.51 -2.75
CA LEU A 238 -4.10 1.39 -3.69
C LEU A 238 -2.99 1.70 -4.69
N HIS A 239 -2.82 2.97 -5.06
CA HIS A 239 -1.79 3.45 -5.99
C HIS A 239 -1.74 2.66 -7.30
N LEU A 240 -2.91 2.43 -7.90
CA LEU A 240 -3.05 1.78 -9.19
C LEU A 240 -2.22 2.52 -10.24
N GLY A 241 -1.47 1.77 -11.05
CA GLY A 241 -0.53 2.35 -12.00
C GLY A 241 0.50 1.34 -12.52
N ASP A 242 1.70 1.80 -12.84
CA ASP A 242 2.70 0.92 -13.46
C ASP A 242 3.27 -0.13 -12.49
N ILE A 243 3.29 0.13 -11.17
CA ILE A 243 3.72 -0.88 -10.17
C ILE A 243 2.56 -1.78 -9.77
N ILE A 244 1.43 -1.18 -9.42
CA ILE A 244 0.22 -1.90 -9.03
C ILE A 244 -0.59 -2.13 -10.29
N ASP A 245 -0.23 -3.21 -10.96
CA ASP A 245 -0.75 -3.63 -12.24
C ASP A 245 -2.15 -4.26 -12.13
N ARG A 246 -2.70 -4.65 -13.29
CA ARG A 246 -4.03 -5.26 -13.37
C ARG A 246 -4.14 -6.56 -12.56
N GLU A 247 -3.11 -7.39 -12.53
CA GLU A 247 -3.15 -8.64 -11.76
C GLU A 247 -3.26 -8.35 -10.27
N ARG A 248 -2.52 -7.36 -9.78
CA ARG A 248 -2.62 -6.93 -8.38
C ARG A 248 -3.99 -6.34 -8.06
N VAL A 249 -4.58 -5.55 -8.96
CA VAL A 249 -5.95 -5.04 -8.80
C VAL A 249 -6.93 -6.20 -8.64
N ARG A 250 -6.81 -7.25 -9.46
CA ARG A 250 -7.66 -8.44 -9.36
C ARG A 250 -7.52 -9.14 -8.00
N ASP A 251 -6.31 -9.29 -7.48
CA ASP A 251 -6.10 -9.85 -6.13
C ASP A 251 -6.74 -8.98 -5.04
N PHE A 252 -6.58 -7.65 -5.12
CA PHE A 252 -7.19 -6.70 -4.18
C PHE A 252 -8.72 -6.79 -4.19
N VAL A 253 -9.32 -6.75 -5.38
CA VAL A 253 -10.78 -6.86 -5.55
C VAL A 253 -11.30 -8.20 -5.04
N SER A 254 -10.59 -9.30 -5.33
CA SER A 254 -10.96 -10.63 -4.83
C SER A 254 -10.96 -10.69 -3.30
N ARG A 255 -9.96 -10.09 -2.64
CA ARG A 255 -9.87 -10.05 -1.18
C ARG A 255 -10.97 -9.19 -0.56
N ILE A 256 -11.26 -8.03 -1.14
CA ILE A 256 -12.32 -7.13 -0.67
C ILE A 256 -13.68 -7.82 -0.78
N ASN A 257 -14.00 -8.40 -1.93
CA ASN A 257 -15.26 -9.10 -2.16
C ASN A 257 -15.43 -10.33 -1.26
N ALA A 258 -14.33 -11.04 -0.93
CA ALA A 258 -14.37 -12.19 -0.03
C ALA A 258 -14.82 -11.82 1.39
N LEU A 259 -14.73 -10.55 1.80
CA LEU A 259 -15.28 -10.07 3.06
C LEU A 259 -16.81 -10.02 3.06
N GLN A 260 -17.46 -10.03 1.89
CA GLN A 260 -18.90 -9.84 1.72
C GLN A 260 -19.43 -8.58 2.45
N PRO A 261 -18.86 -7.40 2.18
CA PRO A 261 -19.26 -6.16 2.85
C PRO A 261 -20.64 -5.68 2.37
N ASN A 262 -21.32 -4.89 3.20
CA ASN A 262 -22.53 -4.17 2.78
C ASN A 262 -22.18 -2.94 1.94
N ILE A 263 -21.04 -2.31 2.20
CA ILE A 263 -20.53 -1.12 1.52
C ILE A 263 -19.00 -1.18 1.43
N ILE A 264 -18.43 -0.72 0.31
CA ILE A 264 -16.97 -0.61 0.14
C ILE A 264 -16.59 0.88 0.12
N LEU A 265 -15.60 1.24 0.93
CA LEU A 265 -15.09 2.61 1.05
C LEU A 265 -13.61 2.66 0.65
N LEU A 266 -13.30 3.41 -0.40
CA LEU A 266 -11.95 3.67 -0.91
C LEU A 266 -11.51 5.08 -0.46
N ALA A 267 -10.79 5.17 0.66
CA ALA A 267 -10.50 6.43 1.34
C ALA A 267 -9.36 7.26 0.71
N GLY A 268 -9.29 7.32 -0.62
CA GLY A 268 -8.33 8.11 -1.39
C GLY A 268 -7.06 7.37 -1.82
N ASP A 269 -6.31 8.01 -2.73
CA ASP A 269 -5.13 7.48 -3.43
C ASP A 269 -5.39 6.08 -4.05
N VAL A 270 -6.51 5.95 -4.76
CA VAL A 270 -6.82 4.80 -5.60
C VAL A 270 -5.89 4.79 -6.82
N ILE A 271 -5.71 5.93 -7.48
CA ILE A 271 -4.89 6.09 -8.69
C ILE A 271 -3.61 6.84 -8.32
N ASP A 272 -2.45 6.33 -8.73
CA ASP A 272 -1.17 6.90 -8.31
C ASP A 272 -0.79 8.20 -9.05
N ARG A 273 -0.60 8.15 -10.38
CA ARG A 273 0.00 9.30 -11.11
C ARG A 273 -0.54 9.57 -12.49
N SER A 274 -1.08 8.57 -13.14
CA SER A 274 -1.72 8.76 -14.44
C SER A 274 -2.77 7.69 -14.65
N VAL A 275 -3.92 8.13 -15.16
CA VAL A 275 -4.98 7.26 -15.67
C VAL A 275 -4.53 6.49 -16.93
N ASP A 276 -3.51 6.97 -17.66
CA ASP A 276 -3.00 6.31 -18.87
C ASP A 276 -2.57 4.86 -18.61
N ALA A 277 -1.90 4.62 -17.48
CA ALA A 277 -1.44 3.27 -17.11
C ALA A 277 -2.63 2.33 -16.87
N LEU A 278 -3.70 2.85 -16.25
CA LEU A 278 -4.90 2.09 -15.94
C LEU A 278 -5.69 1.77 -17.21
N GLU A 279 -5.82 2.74 -18.14
CA GLU A 279 -6.47 2.53 -19.43
C GLU A 279 -5.68 1.55 -20.31
N LYS A 280 -4.35 1.73 -20.40
CA LYS A 280 -3.47 0.85 -21.18
C LYS A 280 -3.52 -0.60 -20.72
N GLN A 281 -3.57 -0.82 -19.42
CA GLN A 281 -3.66 -2.17 -18.85
C GLN A 281 -5.12 -2.67 -18.71
N ASN A 282 -6.09 -1.82 -19.05
CA ASN A 282 -7.51 -2.06 -18.86
C ASN A 282 -7.86 -2.49 -17.42
N MET A 283 -7.38 -1.74 -16.43
CA MET A 283 -7.58 -2.05 -15.00
C MET A 283 -9.02 -1.81 -14.53
N GLY A 284 -9.75 -0.90 -15.21
CA GLY A 284 -11.11 -0.53 -14.84
C GLY A 284 -12.08 -1.72 -14.79
N VAL A 285 -11.91 -2.71 -15.68
CA VAL A 285 -12.74 -3.93 -15.68
C VAL A 285 -12.55 -4.82 -14.45
N GLU A 286 -11.44 -4.66 -13.71
CA GLU A 286 -11.28 -5.33 -12.42
C GLU A 286 -11.97 -4.53 -11.31
N LEU A 287 -11.97 -3.19 -11.37
CA LEU A 287 -12.71 -2.34 -10.42
C LEU A 287 -14.22 -2.54 -10.51
N GLU A 288 -14.76 -2.71 -11.72
CA GLU A 288 -16.18 -3.02 -11.96
C GLU A 288 -16.65 -4.31 -11.25
N LYS A 289 -15.72 -5.18 -10.85
CA LYS A 289 -16.04 -6.40 -10.10
C LYS A 289 -16.17 -6.17 -8.61
N LEU A 290 -15.81 -5.01 -8.07
CA LEU A 290 -16.10 -4.66 -6.68
C LEU A 290 -17.61 -4.69 -6.49
N HIS A 291 -18.07 -5.43 -5.48
CA HIS A 291 -19.50 -5.63 -5.27
C HIS A 291 -19.87 -5.48 -3.81
N ALA A 292 -20.79 -4.55 -3.54
CA ALA A 292 -21.40 -4.34 -2.25
C ALA A 292 -22.84 -3.82 -2.44
N PRO A 293 -23.84 -4.35 -1.70
CA PRO A 293 -25.25 -3.98 -1.87
C PRO A 293 -25.57 -2.49 -1.74
N LEU A 294 -24.84 -1.75 -0.90
CA LEU A 294 -25.01 -0.30 -0.72
C LEU A 294 -24.13 0.52 -1.67
N GLY A 295 -23.25 -0.12 -2.44
CA GLY A 295 -22.37 0.51 -3.42
C GLY A 295 -20.90 0.56 -3.02
N VAL A 296 -20.09 1.06 -3.96
CA VAL A 296 -18.65 1.28 -3.82
C VAL A 296 -18.42 2.78 -3.90
N PHE A 297 -17.82 3.35 -2.87
CA PHE A 297 -17.57 4.79 -2.79
C PHE A 297 -16.08 5.08 -2.65
N ALA A 298 -15.66 6.21 -3.19
CA ALA A 298 -14.30 6.71 -3.02
C ALA A 298 -14.29 8.20 -2.65
N VAL A 299 -13.19 8.67 -2.09
CA VAL A 299 -12.78 10.09 -2.16
C VAL A 299 -11.50 10.17 -2.97
N LEU A 300 -11.16 11.36 -3.47
CA LEU A 300 -9.87 11.59 -4.11
C LEU A 300 -8.81 11.88 -3.04
N GLY A 301 -7.61 11.35 -3.24
CA GLY A 301 -6.44 11.72 -2.46
C GLY A 301 -5.55 12.73 -3.20
N ASN A 302 -4.33 12.92 -2.70
CA ASN A 302 -3.41 13.87 -3.32
C ASN A 302 -2.79 13.32 -4.61
N HIS A 303 -2.78 12.00 -4.80
CA HIS A 303 -2.25 11.37 -6.00
C HIS A 303 -3.16 11.55 -7.22
N GLU A 304 -4.49 11.49 -7.05
CA GLU A 304 -5.43 11.81 -8.13
C GLU A 304 -5.31 13.26 -8.60
N LYS A 305 -4.96 14.20 -7.71
CA LYS A 305 -4.64 15.56 -8.11
C LYS A 305 -3.43 15.61 -9.04
N TYR A 306 -2.39 14.81 -8.76
CA TYR A 306 -1.22 14.71 -9.63
C TYR A 306 -1.56 14.02 -10.96
N ALA A 307 -2.50 13.08 -10.94
CA ALA A 307 -3.00 12.33 -12.08
C ALA A 307 -4.10 13.02 -12.91
N ASN A 308 -4.33 14.33 -12.67
CA ASN A 308 -5.50 15.09 -13.11
C ASN A 308 -6.78 14.60 -12.41
N ALA A 309 -7.25 15.40 -11.44
CA ALA A 309 -8.38 15.06 -10.57
C ALA A 309 -9.67 14.76 -11.35
N LYS A 310 -9.96 15.54 -12.41
CA LYS A 310 -11.15 15.33 -13.24
C LYS A 310 -11.09 13.99 -13.96
N ARG A 311 -9.96 13.69 -14.61
CA ARG A 311 -9.80 12.42 -15.33
C ARG A 311 -9.84 11.22 -14.38
N SER A 312 -9.27 11.37 -13.20
CA SER A 312 -9.31 10.34 -12.15
C SER A 312 -10.75 10.07 -11.68
N LEU A 313 -11.52 11.13 -11.43
CA LEU A 313 -12.94 11.03 -11.09
C LEU A 313 -13.73 10.35 -12.21
N ASP A 314 -13.61 10.86 -13.45
CA ASP A 314 -14.33 10.32 -14.61
C ASP A 314 -14.03 8.83 -14.82
N PHE A 315 -12.77 8.42 -14.61
CA PHE A 315 -12.35 7.02 -14.72
C PHE A 315 -12.99 6.14 -13.65
N LEU A 316 -12.97 6.57 -12.38
CA LEU A 316 -13.55 5.80 -11.28
C LEU A 316 -15.07 5.66 -11.43
N GLU A 317 -15.78 6.75 -11.74
CA GLU A 317 -17.23 6.76 -11.97
C GLU A 317 -17.62 5.84 -13.13
N LYS A 318 -16.88 5.91 -14.25
CA LYS A 318 -17.09 5.04 -15.40
C LYS A 318 -16.99 3.55 -15.06
N HIS A 319 -16.17 3.20 -14.06
CA HIS A 319 -15.91 1.83 -13.62
C HIS A 319 -16.66 1.44 -12.34
N GLY A 320 -17.78 2.13 -12.04
CA GLY A 320 -18.71 1.73 -10.97
C GLY A 320 -18.30 2.16 -9.56
N VAL A 321 -17.33 3.06 -9.43
CA VAL A 321 -16.90 3.62 -8.15
C VAL A 321 -17.42 5.05 -8.01
N ARG A 322 -18.39 5.27 -7.12
CA ARG A 322 -18.96 6.60 -6.88
C ARG A 322 -17.99 7.47 -6.07
N VAL A 323 -17.52 8.56 -6.64
CA VAL A 323 -16.58 9.48 -6.00
C VAL A 323 -17.35 10.58 -5.28
N LEU A 324 -17.14 10.68 -3.97
CA LEU A 324 -17.65 11.77 -3.15
C LEU A 324 -16.65 12.93 -3.15
N TYR A 325 -17.06 14.09 -3.66
CA TYR A 325 -16.20 15.27 -3.75
C TYR A 325 -16.81 16.48 -3.05
N ASP A 326 -16.50 16.64 -1.76
CA ASP A 326 -17.11 17.64 -0.87
C ASP A 326 -18.65 17.56 -0.87
N GLU A 327 -19.15 16.34 -0.64
CA GLU A 327 -20.58 16.02 -0.62
C GLU A 327 -20.92 15.04 0.51
N ALA A 328 -22.20 15.06 0.91
CA ALA A 328 -22.78 14.14 1.87
C ALA A 328 -24.02 13.49 1.26
N VAL A 329 -24.13 12.18 1.39
CA VAL A 329 -25.18 11.38 0.77
C VAL A 329 -25.90 10.54 1.82
N PRO A 330 -27.24 10.61 1.92
CA PRO A 330 -27.99 9.69 2.76
C PRO A 330 -27.97 8.30 2.12
N LEU A 331 -27.64 7.27 2.89
CA LEU A 331 -27.63 5.88 2.44
C LEU A 331 -28.72 5.06 3.12
N ALA A 332 -29.09 3.96 2.46
CA ALA A 332 -30.10 3.01 2.95
C ALA A 332 -31.43 3.70 3.35
N ASN A 333 -31.95 4.57 2.48
CA ASN A 333 -33.16 5.37 2.69
C ASN A 333 -33.07 6.33 3.90
N GLY A 334 -31.91 6.99 4.08
CA GLY A 334 -31.70 7.96 5.15
C GLY A 334 -31.36 7.34 6.51
N ALA A 335 -30.87 6.10 6.51
CA ALA A 335 -30.50 5.41 7.75
C ALA A 335 -29.25 6.01 8.41
N PHE A 336 -28.29 6.41 7.58
CA PHE A 336 -27.07 7.08 7.97
C PHE A 336 -26.57 7.94 6.80
N THR A 337 -25.64 8.83 7.08
CA THR A 337 -25.00 9.68 6.07
C THR A 337 -23.58 9.21 5.83
N LEU A 338 -23.20 9.06 4.55
CA LEU A 338 -21.81 8.95 4.13
C LEU A 338 -21.39 10.31 3.57
N ALA A 339 -20.33 10.89 4.13
CA ALA A 339 -19.73 12.12 3.64
C ALA A 339 -18.33 11.84 3.08
N GLY A 340 -17.95 12.56 2.03
CA GLY A 340 -16.62 12.50 1.46
C GLY A 340 -16.10 13.90 1.17
N ARG A 341 -14.85 14.16 1.57
CA ARG A 341 -14.18 15.43 1.31
C ARG A 341 -13.21 15.31 0.16
N ALA A 342 -13.09 16.38 -0.61
CA ALA A 342 -11.94 16.59 -1.48
C ALA A 342 -10.64 16.55 -0.66
N ASP A 343 -9.53 16.17 -1.29
CA ASP A 343 -8.23 16.10 -0.62
C ASP A 343 -7.80 17.45 -0.02
N HIS A 344 -7.08 17.43 1.10
CA HIS A 344 -6.59 18.63 1.78
C HIS A 344 -5.71 19.52 0.89
N SER A 345 -5.09 18.98 -0.17
CA SER A 345 -4.30 19.78 -1.11
C SER A 345 -5.14 20.60 -2.09
N ILE A 346 -6.46 20.43 -2.12
CA ILE A 346 -7.38 21.22 -2.94
C ILE A 346 -7.65 22.57 -2.24
N LYS A 347 -7.36 23.68 -2.94
CA LYS A 347 -7.52 25.03 -2.38
C LYS A 347 -8.98 25.42 -2.16
N SER A 348 -9.87 24.96 -3.04
CA SER A 348 -11.32 25.23 -3.00
C SER A 348 -12.10 24.19 -2.18
N ARG A 349 -11.42 23.44 -1.32
CA ARG A 349 -12.01 22.41 -0.47
C ARG A 349 -13.05 23.02 0.47
N LYS A 350 -14.26 22.46 0.51
CA LYS A 350 -15.32 22.91 1.42
C LYS A 350 -15.00 22.53 2.87
N THR A 351 -15.55 23.32 3.78
CA THR A 351 -15.58 23.02 5.21
C THR A 351 -16.53 21.85 5.48
N LEU A 352 -16.35 21.15 6.61
CA LEU A 352 -17.25 20.04 6.96
C LEU A 352 -18.66 20.54 7.28
N GLU A 353 -18.76 21.74 7.82
CA GLU A 353 -20.01 22.43 8.12
C GLU A 353 -20.83 22.67 6.84
N GLU A 354 -20.18 23.09 5.76
CA GLU A 354 -20.82 23.25 4.44
C GLU A 354 -21.25 21.91 3.83
N ILE A 355 -20.41 20.87 3.96
CA ILE A 355 -20.69 19.54 3.39
C ILE A 355 -21.87 18.87 4.13
N LEU A 356 -21.90 19.01 5.46
CA LEU A 356 -22.92 18.41 6.31
C LEU A 356 -24.15 19.30 6.50
N ALA A 357 -24.23 20.44 5.79
CA ALA A 357 -25.40 21.31 5.84
C ALA A 357 -26.65 20.54 5.40
N GLY A 358 -27.69 20.56 6.24
CA GLY A 358 -28.95 19.85 5.99
C GLY A 358 -28.94 18.35 6.30
N THR A 359 -27.83 17.79 6.80
CA THR A 359 -27.81 16.40 7.27
C THR A 359 -28.45 16.26 8.66
N ASP A 360 -29.14 15.14 8.91
CA ASP A 360 -29.67 14.82 10.23
C ASP A 360 -28.55 14.32 11.15
N ARG A 361 -28.02 15.22 11.99
CA ARG A 361 -26.94 14.90 12.95
C ARG A 361 -27.36 13.95 14.07
N ALA A 362 -28.65 13.68 14.25
CA ALA A 362 -29.13 12.64 15.15
C ALA A 362 -28.91 11.22 14.59
N ARG A 363 -28.56 11.10 13.30
CA ARG A 363 -28.20 9.85 12.65
C ARG A 363 -26.68 9.70 12.53
N PRO A 364 -26.19 8.45 12.36
CA PRO A 364 -24.78 8.20 12.16
C PRO A 364 -24.24 8.94 10.94
N ILE A 365 -23.09 9.59 11.10
CA ILE A 365 -22.32 10.22 10.03
C ILE A 365 -20.97 9.51 9.92
N ILE A 366 -20.76 8.85 8.78
CA ILE A 366 -19.49 8.21 8.42
C ILE A 366 -18.78 9.13 7.42
N LEU A 367 -17.51 9.45 7.67
CA LEU A 367 -16.71 10.35 6.87
C LEU A 367 -15.53 9.62 6.20
N MET A 368 -15.36 9.84 4.90
CA MET A 368 -14.09 9.61 4.22
C MET A 368 -13.34 10.94 4.06
N ASP A 369 -12.17 11.03 4.65
CA ASP A 369 -11.24 12.15 4.46
C ASP A 369 -9.85 11.56 4.29
N HIS A 370 -9.28 11.66 3.08
CA HIS A 370 -8.08 10.91 2.72
C HIS A 370 -6.91 11.18 3.68
N GLN A 371 -6.67 12.44 4.04
CA GLN A 371 -5.62 12.80 4.98
C GLN A 371 -6.19 12.89 6.40
N PRO A 372 -5.61 12.22 7.40
CA PRO A 372 -6.08 12.29 8.79
C PRO A 372 -5.68 13.61 9.46
N ARG A 373 -6.21 14.71 8.92
CA ARG A 373 -6.04 16.08 9.38
C ARG A 373 -7.38 16.62 9.87
N GLU A 374 -7.35 17.71 10.62
CA GLU A 374 -8.57 18.39 11.09
C GLU A 374 -9.53 17.51 11.91
N LEU A 375 -9.01 16.47 12.60
CA LEU A 375 -9.83 15.51 13.37
C LEU A 375 -10.71 16.20 14.43
N ALA A 376 -10.24 17.30 15.02
CA ALA A 376 -11.03 18.10 15.96
C ALA A 376 -12.24 18.78 15.28
N ARG A 377 -12.12 19.19 14.01
CA ARG A 377 -13.24 19.73 13.23
C ARG A 377 -14.23 18.64 12.85
N ALA A 378 -13.75 17.45 12.48
CA ALA A 378 -14.63 16.30 12.23
C ALA A 378 -15.47 15.95 13.47
N GLN A 379 -14.83 15.90 14.63
CA GLN A 379 -15.52 15.72 15.91
C GLN A 379 -16.53 16.85 16.17
N ALA A 380 -16.14 18.11 16.01
CA ALA A 380 -17.02 19.26 16.24
C ALA A 380 -18.23 19.31 15.29
N ALA A 381 -18.07 18.81 14.06
CA ALA A 381 -19.13 18.76 13.05
C ALA A 381 -20.15 17.61 13.30
N GLY A 382 -19.90 16.76 14.32
CA GLY A 382 -20.78 15.66 14.71
C GLY A 382 -20.57 14.36 13.96
N VAL A 383 -19.40 14.20 13.31
CA VAL A 383 -19.00 12.92 12.68
C VAL A 383 -18.84 11.85 13.74
N ASP A 384 -19.31 10.63 13.45
CA ASP A 384 -19.23 9.50 14.38
C ASP A 384 -18.05 8.58 14.07
N LEU A 385 -17.76 8.35 12.77
CA LEU A 385 -16.70 7.47 12.32
C LEU A 385 -16.01 8.03 11.07
N GLN A 386 -14.69 8.22 11.13
CA GLN A 386 -13.88 8.65 9.99
C GLN A 386 -12.92 7.55 9.52
N PHE A 387 -12.77 7.43 8.21
CA PHE A 387 -11.75 6.63 7.56
C PHE A 387 -10.78 7.51 6.76
N SER A 388 -9.49 7.26 6.93
CA SER A 388 -8.40 7.97 6.25
C SER A 388 -7.28 7.02 5.84
N GLY A 389 -6.44 7.45 4.90
CA GLY A 389 -5.23 6.75 4.45
C GLY A 389 -4.01 7.66 4.55
N HIS A 390 -3.32 7.86 3.42
CA HIS A 390 -2.27 8.86 3.15
C HIS A 390 -0.93 8.64 3.88
N THR A 391 -0.97 8.19 5.13
CA THR A 391 0.23 8.07 5.98
C THR A 391 1.07 6.84 5.65
N HIS A 392 0.47 5.84 4.98
CA HIS A 392 1.03 4.51 4.74
C HIS A 392 1.56 3.77 5.99
N ALA A 393 1.20 4.23 7.19
CA ALA A 393 1.93 3.91 8.43
C ALA A 393 3.46 4.08 8.31
N GLY A 394 3.91 4.97 7.42
CA GLY A 394 5.30 5.28 7.10
C GLY A 394 5.97 4.28 6.16
N GLN A 395 5.26 3.25 5.68
CA GLN A 395 5.69 2.18 4.75
C GLN A 395 6.97 1.41 5.13
N ILE A 396 8.10 2.09 5.27
CA ILE A 396 9.44 1.55 5.48
C ILE A 396 10.07 2.23 6.71
N TRP A 397 10.49 1.44 7.69
CA TRP A 397 11.27 1.93 8.82
C TRP A 397 12.57 2.62 8.34
N PRO A 398 12.98 3.76 8.90
CA PRO A 398 12.46 4.43 10.11
C PRO A 398 11.36 5.47 9.87
N VAL A 399 10.83 5.61 8.66
CA VAL A 399 9.77 6.60 8.37
C VAL A 399 8.51 6.34 9.20
N THR A 400 8.28 5.08 9.57
CA THR A 400 7.24 4.68 10.53
C THR A 400 7.33 5.37 11.90
N TRP A 401 8.52 5.84 12.32
CA TRP A 401 8.69 6.66 13.51
C TRP A 401 8.45 8.13 13.23
N ILE A 402 8.92 8.64 12.09
CA ILE A 402 8.76 10.04 11.70
C ILE A 402 7.27 10.41 11.64
N ILE A 403 6.45 9.55 11.00
CA ILE A 403 5.01 9.83 10.86
C ILE A 403 4.27 9.88 12.20
N ARG A 404 4.76 9.20 13.26
CA ARG A 404 4.16 9.26 14.61
C ARG A 404 4.30 10.63 15.26
N PHE A 405 5.29 11.41 14.85
CA PHE A 405 5.47 12.80 15.31
C PHE A 405 4.71 13.80 14.42
N MET A 406 4.37 13.42 13.19
CA MET A 406 3.72 14.33 12.23
C MET A 406 2.19 14.27 12.29
N TYR A 407 1.62 13.14 12.69
CA TYR A 407 0.18 12.91 12.70
C TYR A 407 -0.30 12.52 14.08
N GLU A 408 -1.44 13.08 14.48
CA GLU A 408 -2.10 12.71 15.73
C GLU A 408 -2.50 11.23 15.73
N VAL A 409 -3.04 10.74 14.61
CA VAL A 409 -3.33 9.32 14.40
C VAL A 409 -2.52 8.85 13.19
N PRO A 410 -1.30 8.33 13.40
CA PRO A 410 -0.40 7.93 12.32
C PRO A 410 -0.84 6.65 11.60
N HIS A 411 -1.57 5.76 12.29
CA HIS A 411 -2.16 4.53 11.76
C HIS A 411 -2.97 3.84 12.87
N GLY A 412 -4.04 3.15 12.48
CA GLY A 412 -4.89 2.36 13.37
C GLY A 412 -6.10 3.13 13.89
N TYR A 413 -6.77 2.52 14.86
CA TYR A 413 -7.97 3.03 15.51
C TYR A 413 -7.65 4.05 16.60
N SER A 414 -8.45 5.11 16.69
CA SER A 414 -8.46 6.06 17.81
C SER A 414 -9.89 6.56 18.06
N ARG A 415 -10.15 7.02 19.29
CA ARG A 415 -11.46 7.51 19.74
C ARG A 415 -11.32 8.77 20.59
N LYS A 416 -12.19 9.76 20.33
CA LYS A 416 -12.32 11.02 21.07
C LYS A 416 -13.79 11.28 21.38
N GLY A 417 -14.21 10.95 22.60
CA GLY A 417 -15.63 10.96 22.95
C GLY A 417 -16.40 9.98 22.07
N ASP A 418 -17.43 10.45 21.38
CA ASP A 418 -18.21 9.64 20.43
C ASP A 418 -17.57 9.55 19.03
N PHE A 419 -16.69 10.48 18.68
CA PHE A 419 -15.97 10.46 17.41
C PHE A 419 -14.90 9.38 17.40
N GLN A 420 -14.90 8.58 16.35
CA GLN A 420 -13.94 7.50 16.12
C GLN A 420 -13.25 7.69 14.78
N VAL A 421 -11.99 7.30 14.69
CA VAL A 421 -11.22 7.38 13.45
C VAL A 421 -10.37 6.13 13.27
N TYR A 422 -10.30 5.64 12.03
CA TYR A 422 -9.33 4.63 11.64
C TYR A 422 -8.50 5.13 10.47
N VAL A 423 -7.18 5.13 10.65
CA VAL A 423 -6.21 5.47 9.60
C VAL A 423 -5.56 4.19 9.10
N THR A 424 -5.88 3.79 7.87
CA THR A 424 -5.28 2.58 7.27
C THR A 424 -3.82 2.80 6.91
N SER A 425 -3.01 1.74 6.96
CA SER A 425 -1.65 1.74 6.44
C SER A 425 -1.59 1.67 4.91
N GLY A 426 -2.75 1.61 4.25
CA GLY A 426 -2.89 1.51 2.81
C GLY A 426 -2.77 0.08 2.30
N LEU A 427 -3.37 -0.20 1.14
CA LEU A 427 -3.34 -1.52 0.51
C LEU A 427 -2.16 -1.67 -0.45
N GLY A 428 -1.90 -0.63 -1.24
CA GLY A 428 -0.82 -0.56 -2.23
C GLY A 428 0.49 -0.06 -1.62
N LEU A 429 1.22 0.74 -2.38
CA LEU A 429 2.53 1.28 -2.01
C LEU A 429 2.72 2.66 -2.62
N TRP A 430 3.56 3.46 -1.97
CA TRP A 430 4.14 4.65 -2.55
C TRP A 430 5.61 4.34 -2.87
N GLY A 431 5.84 3.92 -4.11
CA GLY A 431 7.17 3.61 -4.63
C GLY A 431 7.67 2.22 -4.43
N PHE A 432 8.61 2.06 -3.52
CA PHE A 432 9.33 0.80 -3.45
C PHE A 432 8.44 -0.33 -2.90
N PRO A 433 8.45 -1.54 -3.51
CA PRO A 433 7.56 -2.64 -3.17
C PRO A 433 8.02 -3.36 -1.91
N ALA A 434 8.13 -2.64 -0.81
CA ALA A 434 8.36 -3.25 0.49
C ALA A 434 7.65 -2.50 1.60
N ARG A 435 7.19 -3.27 2.59
CA ARG A 435 6.64 -2.76 3.84
C ARG A 435 7.45 -3.29 5.03
N ILE A 436 8.26 -2.42 5.62
CA ILE A 436 9.15 -2.76 6.74
C ILE A 436 8.71 -1.96 7.96
N GLY A 437 8.27 -2.65 9.01
CA GLY A 437 7.64 -2.00 10.17
C GLY A 437 6.22 -1.48 9.92
N SER A 438 5.61 -1.83 8.78
CA SER A 438 4.22 -1.54 8.41
C SER A 438 3.56 -2.78 7.77
N LYS A 439 2.35 -2.63 7.23
CA LYS A 439 1.58 -3.71 6.59
C LYS A 439 0.74 -3.18 5.42
N SER A 440 0.46 -4.01 4.43
CA SER A 440 -0.62 -3.74 3.48
C SER A 440 -1.89 -4.26 4.12
N GLU A 441 -2.98 -3.49 4.15
CA GLU A 441 -4.20 -3.92 4.82
C GLU A 441 -5.49 -3.55 4.09
N ILE A 442 -6.51 -4.39 4.33
CA ILE A 442 -7.93 -4.10 4.11
C ILE A 442 -8.59 -4.16 5.47
N VAL A 443 -9.38 -3.16 5.83
CA VAL A 443 -10.05 -3.12 7.15
C VAL A 443 -11.45 -3.70 6.99
N ASP A 444 -11.75 -4.77 7.73
CA ASP A 444 -13.10 -5.35 7.82
C ASP A 444 -13.79 -4.78 9.05
N VAL A 445 -14.62 -3.76 8.83
CA VAL A 445 -15.26 -3.01 9.91
C VAL A 445 -16.67 -3.52 10.14
N THR A 446 -16.98 -3.82 11.38
CA THR A 446 -18.32 -4.16 11.86
C THR A 446 -18.81 -3.02 12.75
N VAL A 447 -19.87 -2.33 12.32
CA VAL A 447 -20.45 -1.20 13.04
C VAL A 447 -21.78 -1.60 13.67
N GLU A 448 -21.85 -1.49 14.99
CA GLU A 448 -23.07 -1.60 15.78
C GLU A 448 -23.63 -0.20 16.07
N PHE A 449 -24.94 -0.02 15.92
CA PHE A 449 -25.63 1.23 16.21
C PHE A 449 -26.45 1.12 17.50
N ALA A 450 -26.72 2.27 18.11
CA ALA A 450 -27.70 2.34 19.19
C ALA A 450 -29.09 1.87 18.68
N LYS A 451 -29.88 1.31 19.60
CA LYS A 451 -31.27 0.92 19.31
C LYS A 451 -32.14 2.16 19.27
#